data_AF-A0A3N5Q1X2-F1
#
_entry.id   AF-A0A3N5Q1X2-F1
#
_cell.length_a   1.000
_cell.length_b   1.000
_cell.length_c   1.000
_cell.angle_alpha   90.00
_cell.angle_beta   90.00
_cell.angle_gamma   90.00
#
_symmetry.space_group_name_H-M   'P 1'
#
loop_
_entity.id
_entity.type
_entity.pdbx_description
1 polymer ?
#
loop_
_entity_poly.entity_id
_entity_poly.type
_entity_poly.pdbx_seq_one_letter_code
_entity_poly.pdbx_strand_id
1 'polypeptide(L)' 'MQRPTSTDPNDYEILIRRRDENDYASYCPQLAHMIKGTAHEEVEEAMKKYVLDYIASLQQPA' A
#
# COMPACT_ATOMS: atom_id res chain seq x y z
N MET A 1 6.22 -1.32 16.46
CA MET A 1 6.76 -1.26 15.09
C MET A 1 6.78 0.20 14.68
N GLN A 2 7.94 0.77 14.35
CA GLN A 2 8.04 2.14 13.81
C GLN A 2 7.58 2.12 12.35
N ARG A 3 6.71 3.05 11.97
CA ARG A 3 6.36 3.25 10.55
C ARG A 3 7.55 3.95 9.87
N PRO A 4 7.97 3.50 8.67
CA PRO A 4 9.09 4.12 7.98
C PRO A 4 8.75 5.55 7.58
N THR A 5 9.72 6.44 7.66
CA THR A 5 9.55 7.86 7.29
C THR A 5 10.11 8.15 5.89
N SER A 6 10.32 7.11 5.07
CA SER A 6 10.84 7.32 3.73
C SER A 6 9.82 8.06 2.88
N THR A 7 10.30 9.04 2.12
CA THR A 7 9.48 9.76 1.13
C THR A 7 9.66 9.22 -0.28
N ASP A 8 10.50 8.18 -0.47
CA ASP A 8 10.62 7.51 -1.77
C ASP A 8 9.52 6.45 -1.90
N PRO A 9 8.62 6.55 -2.90
CA PRO A 9 7.59 5.53 -3.12
C PRO A 9 8.16 4.14 -3.43
N ASN A 10 9.40 4.04 -3.93
CA ASN A 10 10.04 2.75 -4.24
C ASN A 10 10.49 1.99 -2.99
N ASP A 11 10.56 2.65 -1.83
CA ASP A 11 10.88 1.98 -0.55
C ASP A 11 9.69 1.19 0.01
N TYR A 12 8.50 1.37 -0.57
CA TYR A 12 7.27 0.71 -0.17
C TYR A 12 6.92 -0.42 -1.13
N GLU A 13 7.02 -1.65 -0.64
CA GLU A 13 6.62 -2.81 -1.42
C GLU A 13 5.10 -2.98 -1.44
N ILE A 14 4.58 -3.35 -2.60
CA ILE A 14 3.17 -3.68 -2.83
C ILE A 14 3.10 -5.16 -3.21
N LEU A 15 2.73 -6.00 -2.25
CA LEU A 15 2.61 -7.44 -2.42
C LEU A 15 1.17 -7.81 -2.72
N ILE A 16 0.88 -8.24 -3.95
CA ILE A 16 -0.47 -8.65 -4.34
C ILE A 16 -0.57 -10.17 -4.34
N ARG A 17 -1.59 -10.68 -3.66
CA ARG A 17 -1.94 -12.09 -3.62
C ARG A 17 -3.36 -12.29 -4.12
N ARG A 18 -3.52 -13.14 -5.13
CA ARG A 18 -4.81 -13.72 -5.50
C ARG A 18 -5.11 -14.91 -4.60
N ARG A 19 -6.29 -14.94 -4.00
CA ARG A 19 -6.77 -16.04 -3.14
C ARG A 19 -7.81 -16.91 -3.85
N ASP A 20 -8.63 -16.28 -4.69
CA ASP A 20 -9.69 -16.93 -5.47
C ASP A 20 -9.91 -16.18 -6.81
N GLU A 21 -10.97 -16.48 -7.56
CA GLU A 21 -11.24 -15.88 -8.86
C GLU A 21 -11.41 -14.35 -8.80
N ASN A 22 -12.18 -13.88 -7.80
CA ASN A 22 -12.45 -12.47 -7.53
C ASN A 22 -12.05 -12.10 -6.10
N ASP A 23 -10.99 -12.70 -5.56
CA ASP A 23 -10.44 -12.35 -4.23
C ASP A 23 -8.96 -12.02 -4.37
N TYR A 24 -8.66 -10.73 -4.27
CA TYR A 24 -7.32 -10.17 -4.30
C TYR A 24 -7.03 -9.45 -2.99
N ALA A 25 -5.80 -9.55 -2.54
CA ALA A 25 -5.31 -8.80 -1.39
C ALA A 25 -3.98 -8.16 -1.74
N SER A 26 -3.83 -6.88 -1.43
CA SER A 26 -2.58 -6.14 -1.49
C SER A 26 -2.07 -5.90 -0.07
N TYR A 27 -0.77 -6.09 0.14
CA TYR A 27 -0.13 -5.92 1.44
C TYR A 27 1.15 -5.09 1.30
N CYS A 28 1.29 -4.09 2.17
CA CYS A 28 2.50 -3.31 2.33
C CYS A 28 3.14 -3.64 3.69
N PRO A 29 4.23 -4.44 3.73
CA PRO A 29 4.93 -4.83 4.96
C PRO A 29 5.42 -3.65 5.79
N GLN A 30 5.92 -2.63 5.11
CA GLN A 30 6.50 -1.40 5.62
C GLN A 30 5.47 -0.61 6.45
N LEU A 31 4.24 -0.54 5.95
CA LEU A 31 3.13 0.15 6.60
C LEU A 31 2.27 -0.78 7.45
N ALA A 32 2.59 -2.09 7.47
CA ALA A 32 1.76 -3.15 8.03
C ALA A 32 0.28 -3.02 7.63
N HIS A 33 0.03 -2.65 6.37
CA HIS A 33 -1.30 -2.32 5.86
C HIS A 33 -1.74 -3.34 4.80
N MET A 34 -2.98 -3.81 4.88
CA MET A 34 -3.57 -4.76 3.93
C MET A 34 -4.87 -4.20 3.37
N ILE A 35 -5.00 -4.24 2.04
CA ILE A 35 -6.21 -3.91 1.30
C ILE A 35 -6.71 -5.20 0.66
N LYS A 36 -8.03 -5.42 0.69
CA LYS A 36 -8.68 -6.55 0.00
C LYS A 36 -9.64 -5.97 -1.03
N GLY A 37 -9.79 -6.67 -2.16
CA GLY A 37 -10.63 -6.24 -3.26
C GLY A 37 -10.92 -7.42 -4.18
N THR A 38 -11.62 -7.13 -5.27
CA THR A 38 -12.12 -8.16 -6.18
C THR A 38 -11.33 -8.28 -7.47
N ALA A 39 -10.54 -7.25 -7.79
CA ALA A 39 -9.66 -7.22 -8.95
C ALA A 39 -8.21 -6.93 -8.56
N HIS A 40 -7.27 -7.38 -9.41
CA HIS A 40 -5.84 -7.12 -9.25
C HIS A 40 -5.53 -5.62 -9.28
N GLU A 41 -6.00 -4.93 -10.32
CA GLU A 41 -5.75 -3.51 -10.56
C GLU A 41 -6.35 -2.65 -9.43
N GLU A 42 -7.55 -2.99 -8.97
CA GLU A 42 -8.23 -2.33 -7.84
C GLU A 42 -7.35 -2.31 -6.58
N VAL A 43 -6.83 -3.47 -6.16
CA VAL A 43 -6.01 -3.55 -4.94
C VAL A 43 -4.60 -2.97 -5.13
N GLU A 44 -4.08 -2.97 -6.36
CA GLU A 44 -2.82 -2.34 -6.71
C GLU A 44 -2.91 -0.82 -6.61
N GLU A 45 -3.89 -0.22 -7.30
CA GLU A 45 -4.11 1.23 -7.30
C GLU A 45 -4.45 1.75 -5.91
N ALA A 46 -5.29 1.02 -5.16
CA ALA A 46 -5.64 1.38 -3.79
C ALA A 46 -4.40 1.41 -2.87
N MET A 47 -3.50 0.43 -3.00
CA MET A 47 -2.27 0.41 -2.20
C MET A 47 -1.28 1.48 -2.63
N LYS A 48 -1.10 1.70 -3.94
CA LYS A 48 -0.27 2.80 -4.48
C LYS A 48 -0.77 4.14 -3.94
N LYS A 49 -2.08 4.36 -3.97
CA LYS A 49 -2.70 5.57 -3.44
C LYS A 49 -2.43 5.71 -1.93
N TYR A 50 -2.62 4.65 -1.16
CA TYR A 50 -2.36 4.66 0.29
C TYR A 50 -0.90 5.03 0.62
N VAL A 51 0.06 4.47 -0.12
CA VAL A 51 1.50 4.79 0.03
C VAL A 51 1.77 6.25 -0.30
N LEU A 52 1.23 6.76 -1.42
CA LEU A 52 1.41 8.16 -1.82
C LEU A 52 0.79 9.13 -0.81
N ASP A 53 -0.41 8.83 -0.32
CA ASP A 53 -1.08 9.64 0.70
C ASP A 53 -0.28 9.63 2.02
N TYR A 54 0.33 8.49 2.38
CA TYR A 54 1.23 8.39 3.52
C TYR A 54 2.49 9.26 3.34
N ILE A 55 3.17 9.17 2.19
CA ILE A 55 4.34 10.00 1.87
C ILE A 55 3.98 11.49 1.91
N ALA A 56 2.83 11.87 1.34
CA ALA A 56 2.35 13.25 1.39
C ALA A 56 2.13 13.73 2.84
N SER A 57 1.61 12.87 3.72
CA SER A 57 1.46 13.19 5.15
C SER A 57 2.79 13.41 5.89
N LEU A 58 3.89 12.80 5.40
CA LEU A 58 5.24 13.02 5.96
C LEU A 58 5.84 14.35 5.49
N GLN A 59 5.42 14.86 4.33
CA GLN A 59 5.92 16.10 3.73
C GLN A 59 5.15 17.35 4.18
N GLN A 60 4.01 17.19 4.85
CA GLN A 60 3.31 18.33 5.45
C GLN A 60 3.98 18.69 6.78
N PRO A 61 4.70 19.83 6.88
CA PRO A 61 5.11 20.34 8.17
C PRO A 61 3.84 20.71 8.97
N ALA A 62 3.82 20.31 10.24
CA ALA A 62 2.80 20.70 11.20
C ALA A 62 2.62 22.22 11.29
#